data_AF-A0A550GPQ3-F1
#
_entry.id   AF-A0A550GPQ3-F1
#
_cell.length_a   1.000
_cell.length_b   1.000
_cell.length_c   1.000
_cell.angle_alpha   90.00
_cell.angle_beta   90.00
_cell.angle_gamma   90.00
#
_symmetry.space_group_name_H-M   'P 1'
#
loop_
_entity.id
_entity.type
_entity.pdbx_description
1 polymer ?
#
loop_
_entity_poly.entity_id
_entity_poly.type
_entity_poly.pdbx_seq_one_letter_code
_entity_poly.pdbx_strand_id
1 'polypeptide(L)'
;MSKSIRMIVILVLAVILLISTDLFTDVSSQTSSSDLFSSPSIEWQKIYFHAGSYGDTGIQSVSNLIQTSDGGYIFMDLGWTYNIAFQPSTIYKVDSSGNTQWNKTIDNLSASVIIQTSDEGYEIAGQWTVGVTYQYTPTLVKLDSQGNIQWIANYSSVPNLGATTSNWIRTSDAGYAYRKGGSIIKTDFKNITQWVETFNYTESSGRLNPLSLFSLIETSDGSLAALGVGTYWSGNPRTGRIYLIKTEAFLPLPYQAPLPTPMPTFLPTPTDYVIPLVFIAVGVVAVACLLVFLKKRESISL
;
A
#
# COMPACT_ATOMS: atom_id res chain seq x y z
N MET A 1 -1.87 -83.60 -6.91
CA MET A 1 -1.67 -82.15 -6.71
C MET A 1 -1.90 -81.85 -5.24
N SER A 2 -0.87 -81.43 -4.50
CA SER A 2 -0.97 -81.21 -3.05
C SER A 2 -1.97 -80.08 -2.75
N LYS A 3 -2.63 -80.12 -1.58
CA LYS A 3 -3.60 -79.09 -1.14
C LYS A 3 -3.02 -77.67 -1.28
N SER A 4 -1.72 -77.50 -1.05
CA SER A 4 -0.99 -76.24 -1.20
C SER A 4 -0.94 -75.73 -2.64
N ILE A 5 -0.78 -76.61 -3.63
CA ILE A 5 -0.74 -76.20 -5.05
C ILE A 5 -2.15 -75.80 -5.54
N ARG A 6 -3.21 -76.46 -5.07
CA ARG A 6 -4.59 -76.07 -5.39
C ARG A 6 -4.94 -74.68 -4.83
N MET A 7 -4.47 -74.38 -3.63
CA MET A 7 -4.70 -73.09 -2.99
C MET A 7 -3.97 -71.94 -3.72
N ILE A 8 -2.73 -72.16 -4.16
CA ILE A 8 -1.95 -71.18 -4.93
C ILE A 8 -2.60 -70.92 -6.30
N VAL A 9 -3.06 -71.96 -7.00
CA VAL A 9 -3.74 -71.78 -8.31
C VAL A 9 -5.04 -70.99 -8.17
N ILE A 10 -5.82 -71.23 -7.11
CA ILE A 10 -7.05 -70.47 -6.84
C ILE A 10 -6.74 -68.99 -6.52
N LEU A 11 -5.71 -68.73 -5.73
CA LEU A 11 -5.26 -67.37 -5.42
C LEU A 11 -4.77 -66.63 -6.67
N VAL A 12 -4.00 -67.29 -7.53
CA VAL A 12 -3.52 -66.70 -8.78
C VAL A 12 -4.68 -66.40 -9.73
N LEU A 13 -5.66 -67.31 -9.85
CA LEU A 13 -6.84 -67.08 -10.68
C LEU A 13 -7.74 -65.96 -10.12
N ALA A 14 -7.89 -65.86 -8.80
CA ALA A 14 -8.64 -64.77 -8.17
C ALA A 14 -7.97 -63.41 -8.38
N VAL A 15 -6.63 -63.36 -8.30
CA VAL A 15 -5.85 -62.14 -8.58
C VAL A 15 -5.91 -61.75 -10.06
N ILE A 16 -5.86 -62.72 -10.99
CA ILE A 16 -6.04 -62.46 -12.41
C ILE A 16 -7.45 -61.94 -12.72
N LEU A 17 -8.49 -62.48 -12.06
CA LEU A 17 -9.85 -61.98 -12.19
C LEU A 17 -9.99 -60.55 -11.62
N LEU A 18 -9.39 -60.26 -10.47
CA LEU A 18 -9.37 -58.91 -9.86
C LEU A 18 -8.66 -57.88 -10.74
N ILE A 19 -7.52 -58.24 -11.35
CA ILE A 19 -6.79 -57.36 -12.26
C ILE A 19 -7.58 -57.16 -13.58
N SER A 20 -8.34 -58.15 -14.02
CA SER A 20 -9.16 -58.03 -15.24
C SER A 20 -10.38 -57.12 -15.07
N THR A 21 -10.91 -56.99 -13.85
CA THR A 21 -12.02 -56.07 -13.55
C THR A 21 -11.56 -54.62 -13.41
N ASP A 22 -10.29 -54.38 -13.08
CA ASP A 22 -9.70 -53.03 -12.95
C ASP A 22 -9.14 -52.48 -14.28
N LEU A 23 -9.11 -53.28 -15.34
CA LEU A 23 -8.61 -52.87 -16.67
C LEU A 23 -9.70 -52.39 -17.65
N PHE A 24 -10.95 -52.34 -17.21
CA PHE A 24 -12.07 -51.80 -18.00
C PHE A 24 -12.84 -50.73 -17.22
N THR A 25 -12.16 -49.64 -16.86
CA THR A 25 -12.81 -48.34 -16.70
C THR A 25 -12.45 -47.49 -17.91
N ASP A 26 -13.25 -47.66 -18.95
CA ASP A 26 -13.60 -46.70 -19.98
C ASP A 26 -12.57 -45.57 -20.27
N VAL A 27 -11.52 -45.88 -21.04
CA VAL A 27 -10.82 -44.84 -21.81
C VAL A 27 -11.62 -44.59 -23.08
N SER A 28 -12.78 -43.97 -22.91
CA SER A 28 -13.45 -43.22 -23.97
C SER A 28 -13.86 -41.83 -23.48
N SER A 29 -12.97 -41.15 -22.74
CA SER A 29 -12.98 -39.69 -22.80
C SER A 29 -12.39 -39.29 -24.16
N GLN A 30 -13.20 -39.39 -25.22
CA GLN A 30 -13.06 -38.40 -26.28
C GLN A 30 -13.24 -37.06 -25.57
N THR A 31 -12.14 -36.33 -25.39
CA THR A 31 -12.22 -34.91 -25.05
C THR A 31 -12.97 -34.27 -26.21
N SER A 32 -14.28 -34.14 -26.07
CA SER A 32 -15.06 -33.22 -26.86
C SER A 32 -14.34 -31.89 -26.73
N SER A 33 -13.96 -31.30 -27.86
CA SER A 33 -13.33 -29.99 -27.94
C SER A 33 -14.20 -28.85 -27.35
N SER A 34 -15.36 -29.18 -26.78
CA SER A 34 -16.21 -28.33 -25.96
C SER A 34 -15.65 -28.03 -24.56
N ASP A 35 -14.76 -28.86 -24.02
CA ASP A 35 -14.27 -28.72 -22.64
C ASP A 35 -13.09 -27.73 -22.49
N LEU A 36 -12.64 -27.15 -23.60
CA LEU A 36 -11.51 -26.21 -23.58
C LEU A 36 -11.89 -24.79 -23.14
N PHE A 37 -13.18 -24.52 -22.86
CA PHE A 37 -13.66 -23.19 -22.47
C PHE A 37 -14.83 -23.28 -21.47
N SER A 38 -14.64 -23.95 -20.32
CA SER A 38 -15.55 -23.78 -19.19
C SER A 38 -15.26 -22.46 -18.49
N SER A 39 -16.28 -21.62 -18.28
CA SER A 39 -16.14 -20.44 -17.41
C SER A 39 -15.66 -20.87 -16.02
N PRO A 40 -14.82 -20.07 -15.34
CA PRO A 40 -14.45 -20.32 -13.96
C PRO A 40 -15.70 -20.47 -13.07
N SER A 41 -15.71 -21.45 -12.17
CA SER A 41 -16.75 -21.62 -11.16
C SER A 41 -16.66 -20.53 -10.09
N ILE A 42 -17.81 -19.97 -9.69
CA ILE A 42 -17.87 -19.02 -8.57
C ILE A 42 -17.61 -19.77 -7.25
N GLU A 43 -16.54 -19.42 -6.54
CA GLU A 43 -16.24 -20.01 -5.23
C GLU A 43 -17.13 -19.43 -4.11
N TRP A 44 -17.34 -18.12 -4.11
CA TRP A 44 -18.23 -17.45 -3.17
C TRP A 44 -18.84 -16.18 -3.78
N GLN A 45 -20.01 -15.81 -3.27
CA GLN A 45 -20.68 -14.55 -3.57
C GLN A 45 -21.20 -13.97 -2.24
N LYS A 46 -20.93 -12.68 -2.01
CA LYS A 46 -21.25 -11.98 -0.76
C LYS A 46 -21.87 -10.63 -1.07
N ILE A 47 -22.72 -10.16 -0.15
CA ILE A 47 -23.34 -8.82 -0.22
C ILE A 47 -22.81 -8.01 0.96
N TYR A 48 -22.33 -6.80 0.68
CA TYR A 48 -21.86 -5.85 1.68
C TYR A 48 -22.77 -4.62 1.64
N PHE A 49 -23.37 -4.28 2.78
CA PHE A 49 -24.30 -3.16 2.89
C PHE A 49 -23.61 -1.93 3.48
N HIS A 50 -23.99 -0.74 3.01
CA HIS A 50 -23.61 0.54 3.59
C HIS A 50 -24.76 1.03 4.48
N ALA A 51 -24.50 1.21 5.77
CA ALA A 51 -25.49 1.75 6.71
C ALA A 51 -25.48 3.29 6.67
N GLY A 52 -26.05 3.87 5.61
CA GLY A 52 -26.20 5.32 5.48
C GLY A 52 -27.38 5.85 6.30
N SER A 53 -27.31 7.10 6.77
CA SER A 53 -28.37 7.76 7.56
C SER A 53 -29.69 8.00 6.79
N TYR A 54 -29.75 7.67 5.49
CA TYR A 54 -30.89 7.92 4.60
C TYR A 54 -31.65 6.66 4.15
N GLY A 55 -31.50 5.55 4.88
CA GLY A 55 -32.14 4.29 4.54
C GLY A 55 -31.42 3.56 3.40
N ASP A 56 -32.03 2.50 2.90
CA ASP A 56 -31.50 1.51 1.95
C ASP A 56 -31.27 2.06 0.52
N THR A 57 -30.87 3.33 0.41
CA THR A 57 -30.46 3.96 -0.85
C THR A 57 -29.09 3.37 -1.22
N GLY A 58 -29.13 2.21 -1.87
CA GLY A 58 -28.00 1.33 -2.11
C GLY A 58 -26.74 2.01 -2.64
N ILE A 59 -25.62 1.33 -2.39
CA ILE A 59 -24.30 1.64 -2.96
C ILE A 59 -24.45 1.70 -4.49
N GLN A 60 -24.29 2.88 -5.08
CA GLN A 60 -24.48 3.06 -6.52
C GLN A 60 -23.21 2.74 -7.32
N SER A 61 -22.03 2.83 -6.70
CA SER A 61 -20.77 2.48 -7.34
C SER A 61 -19.72 2.12 -6.28
N VAL A 62 -18.78 1.26 -6.64
CA VAL A 62 -17.59 0.91 -5.84
C VAL A 62 -16.34 1.34 -6.57
N SER A 63 -15.29 1.67 -5.82
CA SER A 63 -13.97 2.03 -6.35
C SER A 63 -13.00 0.85 -6.22
N ASN A 64 -11.69 1.15 -6.26
CA ASN A 64 -10.58 0.19 -6.24
C ASN A 64 -10.82 -1.03 -5.34
N LEU A 65 -10.61 -2.22 -5.90
CA LEU A 65 -10.51 -3.50 -5.19
C LEU A 65 -9.08 -4.00 -5.34
N ILE A 66 -8.40 -4.28 -4.22
CA ILE A 66 -7.05 -4.85 -4.22
C ILE A 66 -7.01 -6.08 -3.33
N GLN A 67 -6.20 -7.06 -3.72
CA GLN A 67 -5.84 -8.17 -2.84
C GLN A 67 -4.80 -7.70 -1.83
N THR A 68 -4.94 -8.10 -0.57
CA THR A 68 -4.03 -7.76 0.51
C THR A 68 -3.01 -8.88 0.76
N SER A 69 -1.89 -8.57 1.40
CA SER A 69 -0.78 -9.49 1.67
C SER A 69 -1.16 -10.73 2.49
N ASP A 70 -2.24 -10.64 3.27
CA ASP A 70 -2.85 -11.75 4.01
C ASP A 70 -3.73 -12.66 3.16
N GLY A 71 -3.80 -12.42 1.84
CA GLY A 71 -4.64 -13.16 0.90
C GLY A 71 -6.11 -12.72 0.88
N GLY A 72 -6.51 -11.78 1.74
CA GLY A 72 -7.83 -11.15 1.72
C GLY A 72 -7.95 -10.03 0.68
N TYR A 73 -8.97 -9.21 0.82
CA TYR A 73 -9.23 -8.11 -0.12
C TYR A 73 -9.66 -6.84 0.61
N ILE A 74 -9.32 -5.68 0.05
CA ILE A 74 -9.82 -4.39 0.53
C ILE A 74 -10.40 -3.60 -0.64
N PHE A 75 -11.53 -2.95 -0.39
CA PHE A 75 -12.23 -2.13 -1.36
C PHE A 75 -13.02 -1.01 -0.69
N MET A 76 -13.55 -0.09 -1.47
CA MET A 76 -14.31 1.06 -0.96
C MET A 76 -15.54 1.34 -1.81
N ASP A 77 -16.60 1.85 -1.21
CA ASP A 77 -17.70 2.44 -1.97
C ASP A 77 -17.30 3.82 -2.53
N LEU A 78 -17.89 4.19 -3.67
CA LEU A 78 -17.81 5.54 -4.20
C LEU A 78 -18.89 6.35 -3.47
N GLY A 79 -18.47 7.35 -2.70
CA GLY A 79 -19.33 8.26 -1.94
C GLY A 79 -20.23 9.19 -2.79
N TRP A 80 -20.72 8.71 -3.93
CA TRP A 80 -21.59 9.41 -4.87
C TRP A 80 -22.89 8.63 -5.06
N THR A 81 -24.01 9.24 -4.67
CA THR A 81 -25.36 8.76 -4.95
C THR A 81 -26.16 9.87 -5.64
N TYR A 82 -26.96 9.52 -6.64
CA TYR A 82 -27.80 10.44 -7.39
C TYR A 82 -28.64 11.33 -6.44
N ASN A 83 -28.57 12.66 -6.63
CA ASN A 83 -29.23 13.71 -5.84
C ASN A 83 -28.63 14.08 -4.46
N ILE A 84 -27.49 13.53 -4.06
CA ILE A 84 -26.77 13.97 -2.86
C ILE A 84 -25.39 14.48 -3.26
N ALA A 85 -25.06 15.71 -2.87
CA ALA A 85 -23.80 16.35 -3.25
C ALA A 85 -22.54 15.66 -2.67
N PHE A 86 -22.72 14.83 -1.63
CA PHE A 86 -21.64 14.11 -0.95
C PHE A 86 -22.18 12.98 -0.06
N GLN A 87 -21.59 11.78 -0.15
CA GLN A 87 -21.76 10.69 0.81
C GLN A 87 -20.36 10.21 1.27
N PRO A 88 -20.16 9.89 2.56
CA PRO A 88 -18.88 9.40 3.03
C PRO A 88 -18.56 8.02 2.46
N SER A 89 -17.29 7.83 2.09
CA SER A 89 -16.80 6.53 1.65
C SER A 89 -16.63 5.57 2.84
N THR A 90 -17.05 4.33 2.65
CA THR A 90 -16.79 3.21 3.54
C THR A 90 -15.75 2.29 2.94
N ILE A 91 -14.73 1.98 3.73
CA ILE A 91 -13.66 1.04 3.41
C ILE A 91 -14.01 -0.31 4.02
N TYR A 92 -13.88 -1.36 3.23
CA TYR A 92 -14.19 -2.74 3.60
C TYR A 92 -12.94 -3.59 3.47
N LYS A 93 -12.54 -4.23 4.57
CA LYS A 93 -11.52 -5.29 4.58
C LYS A 93 -12.20 -6.64 4.79
N VAL A 94 -11.89 -7.58 3.93
CA VAL A 94 -12.43 -8.94 3.94
C VAL A 94 -11.31 -9.97 3.91
N ASP A 95 -11.59 -11.17 4.41
CA ASP A 95 -10.69 -12.33 4.28
C ASP A 95 -10.75 -12.95 2.86
N SER A 96 -9.97 -14.00 2.62
CA SER A 96 -9.93 -14.70 1.34
C SER A 96 -11.24 -15.40 0.95
N SER A 97 -12.15 -15.60 1.91
CA SER A 97 -13.47 -16.20 1.73
C SER A 97 -14.58 -15.14 1.63
N GLY A 98 -14.22 -13.86 1.58
CA GLY A 98 -15.17 -12.74 1.51
C GLY A 98 -15.93 -12.49 2.82
N ASN A 99 -15.41 -12.90 3.97
CA ASN A 99 -15.99 -12.50 5.25
C ASN A 99 -15.39 -11.16 5.70
N THR A 100 -16.24 -10.23 6.14
CA THR A 100 -15.83 -8.93 6.65
C THR A 100 -14.97 -9.09 7.90
N GLN A 101 -13.72 -8.63 7.81
CA GLN A 101 -12.85 -8.48 8.97
C GLN A 101 -13.15 -7.15 9.68
N TRP A 102 -13.23 -6.06 8.91
CA TRP A 102 -13.66 -4.76 9.40
C TRP A 102 -14.22 -3.89 8.28
N ASN A 103 -15.03 -2.91 8.64
CA ASN A 103 -15.39 -1.80 7.76
C ASN A 103 -15.35 -0.49 8.54
N LYS A 104 -14.99 0.60 7.87
CA LYS A 104 -14.85 1.93 8.46
C LYS A 104 -15.36 2.98 7.49
N THR A 105 -16.30 3.80 7.94
CA THR A 105 -16.76 4.98 7.22
C THR A 105 -15.92 6.18 7.64
N ILE A 106 -15.44 6.96 6.66
CA ILE A 106 -14.71 8.20 6.92
C ILE A 106 -15.59 9.37 6.47
N ASP A 107 -16.21 10.04 7.45
CA ASP A 107 -17.36 10.94 7.27
C ASP A 107 -17.21 12.06 6.24
N ASN A 108 -15.99 12.51 5.97
CA ASN A 108 -15.75 13.62 5.04
C ASN A 108 -14.95 13.20 3.81
N LEU A 109 -14.60 11.92 3.69
CA LEU A 109 -13.78 11.42 2.59
C LEU A 109 -14.66 10.85 1.48
N SER A 110 -14.48 11.37 0.27
CA SER A 110 -14.83 10.70 -0.97
C SER A 110 -13.57 10.00 -1.49
N ALA A 111 -13.47 8.69 -1.25
CA ALA A 111 -12.29 7.92 -1.60
C ALA A 111 -12.25 7.57 -3.10
N SER A 112 -11.05 7.53 -3.69
CA SER A 112 -10.87 7.22 -5.12
C SER A 112 -9.96 6.01 -5.33
N VAL A 113 -8.84 5.96 -4.60
CA VAL A 113 -7.84 4.90 -4.72
C VAL A 113 -7.39 4.49 -3.32
N ILE A 114 -7.22 3.19 -3.12
CA ILE A 114 -6.63 2.61 -1.92
C ILE A 114 -5.48 1.70 -2.31
N ILE A 115 -4.40 1.73 -1.53
CA ILE A 115 -3.27 0.81 -1.63
C ILE A 115 -2.96 0.24 -0.25
N GLN A 116 -2.43 -0.98 -0.20
CA GLN A 116 -1.83 -1.53 1.01
C GLN A 116 -0.38 -1.06 1.11
N THR A 117 0.03 -0.65 2.30
CA THR A 117 1.40 -0.24 2.61
C THR A 117 2.20 -1.42 3.20
N SER A 118 3.53 -1.32 3.17
CA SER A 118 4.43 -2.39 3.65
C SER A 118 4.34 -2.69 5.15
N ASP A 119 3.76 -1.78 5.93
CA ASP A 119 3.45 -1.92 7.36
C ASP A 119 2.08 -2.57 7.62
N GLU A 120 1.52 -3.25 6.63
CA GLU A 120 0.18 -3.88 6.64
C GLU A 120 -1.01 -2.92 6.77
N GLY A 121 -0.76 -1.61 6.85
CA GLY A 121 -1.78 -0.57 6.80
C GLY A 121 -2.20 -0.22 5.38
N TYR A 122 -2.89 0.92 5.25
CA TYR A 122 -3.47 1.35 3.96
C TYR A 122 -3.32 2.84 3.74
N GLU A 123 -3.08 3.24 2.51
CA GLU A 123 -3.12 4.65 2.08
C GLU A 123 -4.25 4.86 1.10
N ILE A 124 -5.03 5.91 1.35
CA ILE A 124 -6.20 6.27 0.56
C ILE A 124 -6.00 7.66 0.00
N ALA A 125 -6.17 7.78 -1.31
CA ALA A 125 -6.28 9.06 -2.00
C ALA A 125 -7.74 9.34 -2.33
N GLY A 126 -8.17 10.57 -2.05
CA GLY A 126 -9.52 11.01 -2.31
C GLY A 126 -9.70 12.49 -2.12
N GLN A 127 -10.95 12.91 -1.97
CA GLN A 127 -11.36 14.28 -1.72
C GLN A 127 -11.99 14.37 -0.33
N TRP A 128 -11.67 15.44 0.40
CA TRP A 128 -12.24 15.75 1.70
C TRP A 128 -13.20 16.93 1.56
N THR A 129 -14.42 16.73 2.03
CA THR A 129 -15.52 17.70 1.93
C THR A 129 -15.93 18.12 3.33
N VAL A 130 -15.91 19.42 3.62
CA VAL A 130 -16.41 19.97 4.89
C VAL A 130 -17.49 21.01 4.58
N GLY A 131 -18.75 20.63 4.81
CA GLY A 131 -19.91 21.49 4.57
C GLY A 131 -20.10 21.85 3.08
N VAL A 132 -20.83 22.95 2.81
CA VAL A 132 -21.18 23.41 1.45
C VAL A 132 -20.12 24.33 0.81
N THR A 133 -19.10 24.74 1.56
CA THR A 133 -18.17 25.82 1.17
C THR A 133 -16.81 25.30 0.70
N TYR A 134 -16.36 24.13 1.18
CA TYR A 134 -15.08 23.53 0.79
C TYR A 134 -15.32 22.35 -0.15
N GLN A 135 -15.49 22.66 -1.43
CA GLN A 135 -15.65 21.67 -2.48
C GLN A 135 -14.30 20.99 -2.75
N TYR A 136 -14.22 19.71 -2.37
CA TYR A 136 -13.24 18.74 -2.86
C TYR A 136 -11.76 19.07 -2.59
N THR A 137 -11.31 18.97 -1.32
CA THR A 137 -9.89 19.09 -0.96
C THR A 137 -9.17 17.74 -1.11
N PRO A 138 -8.18 17.56 -1.98
CA PRO A 138 -7.43 16.32 -2.06
C PRO A 138 -6.77 16.02 -0.76
N THR A 139 -6.89 14.75 -0.44
CA THR A 139 -6.58 14.26 0.88
C THR A 139 -5.98 12.90 0.74
N LEU A 140 -4.88 12.72 1.47
CA LEU A 140 -4.32 11.42 1.74
C LEU A 140 -4.72 11.02 3.16
N VAL A 141 -5.16 9.78 3.31
CA VAL A 141 -5.47 9.18 4.60
C VAL A 141 -4.64 7.93 4.76
N LYS A 142 -3.93 7.82 5.88
CA LYS A 142 -3.27 6.58 6.29
C LYS A 142 -4.08 5.88 7.36
N LEU A 143 -4.30 4.59 7.13
CA LEU A 143 -4.86 3.66 8.09
C LEU A 143 -3.79 2.66 8.56
N ASP A 144 -3.95 2.16 9.78
CA ASP A 144 -3.28 0.95 10.23
C ASP A 144 -3.96 -0.33 9.67
N SER A 145 -3.42 -1.50 10.00
CA SER A 145 -3.96 -2.79 9.56
C SER A 145 -5.39 -3.09 10.03
N GLN A 146 -5.85 -2.41 11.09
CA GLN A 146 -7.20 -2.55 11.67
C GLN A 146 -8.16 -1.46 11.16
N GLY A 147 -7.71 -0.63 10.22
CA GLY A 147 -8.50 0.45 9.63
C GLY A 147 -8.59 1.70 10.51
N ASN A 148 -7.78 1.83 11.56
CA ASN A 148 -7.75 3.05 12.35
C ASN A 148 -6.91 4.12 11.66
N ILE A 149 -7.40 5.36 11.69
CA ILE A 149 -6.71 6.50 11.08
C ILE A 149 -5.42 6.78 11.87
N GLN A 150 -4.28 6.70 11.18
CA GLN A 150 -2.98 7.11 11.71
C GLN A 150 -2.74 8.60 11.45
N TRP A 151 -3.06 9.06 10.24
CA TRP A 151 -2.99 10.48 9.89
C TRP A 151 -3.90 10.82 8.71
N ILE A 152 -4.26 12.09 8.62
CA ILE A 152 -4.99 12.69 7.49
C ILE A 152 -4.18 13.91 7.05
N ALA A 153 -3.79 13.93 5.77
CA ALA A 153 -3.12 15.06 5.15
C ALA A 153 -4.10 15.72 4.17
N ASN A 154 -4.75 16.78 4.63
CA ASN A 154 -5.60 17.63 3.81
C ASN A 154 -4.74 18.66 3.08
N TYR A 155 -4.77 18.67 1.76
CA TYR A 155 -4.00 19.63 0.96
C TYR A 155 -4.81 20.90 0.70
N SER A 156 -5.41 21.47 1.76
CA SER A 156 -6.22 22.71 1.71
C SER A 156 -5.40 23.97 1.43
N SER A 157 -4.09 23.93 1.69
CA SER A 157 -3.13 24.97 1.28
C SER A 157 -2.73 24.87 -0.19
N VAL A 158 -3.34 23.97 -0.95
CA VAL A 158 -3.33 23.98 -2.41
C VAL A 158 -4.70 24.52 -2.84
N PRO A 159 -4.82 25.83 -3.11
CA PRO A 159 -6.09 26.38 -3.56
C PRO A 159 -6.54 25.66 -4.83
N ASN A 160 -7.80 25.22 -4.86
CA ASN A 160 -8.48 24.59 -6.00
C ASN A 160 -7.92 23.25 -6.46
N LEU A 161 -8.45 22.18 -5.88
CA LEU A 161 -8.36 20.84 -6.46
C LEU A 161 -9.75 20.25 -6.75
N GLY A 162 -10.66 21.14 -7.13
CA GLY A 162 -12.02 20.83 -7.54
C GLY A 162 -12.60 21.85 -8.52
N ALA A 163 -11.77 22.54 -9.29
CA ALA A 163 -12.14 23.29 -10.50
C ALA A 163 -10.85 23.89 -11.08
N THR A 164 -10.48 23.46 -12.29
CA THR A 164 -9.63 24.14 -13.28
C THR A 164 -8.70 25.28 -12.77
N THR A 165 -7.37 25.11 -12.96
CA THR A 165 -6.33 26.15 -13.29
C THR A 165 -5.07 26.30 -12.41
N SER A 166 -4.87 25.61 -11.28
CA SER A 166 -3.56 25.68 -10.59
C SER A 166 -2.52 24.79 -11.29
N ASN A 167 -1.91 25.36 -12.33
CA ASN A 167 -0.91 24.73 -13.18
C ASN A 167 0.40 24.33 -12.45
N TRP A 168 0.50 24.50 -11.12
CA TRP A 168 1.75 24.53 -10.37
C TRP A 168 1.81 23.49 -9.24
N ILE A 169 3.00 22.88 -9.06
CA ILE A 169 3.39 22.01 -7.96
C ILE A 169 4.49 22.69 -7.15
N ARG A 170 4.57 22.41 -5.84
CA ARG A 170 5.73 22.79 -5.03
C ARG A 170 6.83 21.74 -5.22
N THR A 171 8.07 22.17 -5.40
CA THR A 171 9.23 21.30 -5.58
C THR A 171 10.05 21.16 -4.29
N SER A 172 10.86 20.12 -4.18
CA SER A 172 11.59 19.78 -2.94
C SER A 172 12.67 20.80 -2.55
N ASP A 173 13.11 21.66 -3.47
CA ASP A 173 13.91 22.87 -3.18
C ASP A 173 13.10 24.05 -2.62
N ALA A 174 11.86 23.81 -2.21
CA ALA A 174 10.89 24.80 -1.76
C ALA A 174 10.43 25.81 -2.83
N GLY A 175 10.86 25.65 -4.09
CA GLY A 175 10.35 26.40 -5.24
C GLY A 175 9.03 25.86 -5.79
N TYR A 176 8.68 26.29 -7.00
CA TYR A 176 7.47 25.85 -7.70
C TYR A 176 7.77 25.45 -9.14
N ALA A 177 7.05 24.46 -9.67
CA ALA A 177 7.10 24.10 -11.07
C ALA A 177 5.70 24.10 -11.67
N TYR A 178 5.51 24.69 -12.84
CA TYR A 178 4.17 24.81 -13.42
C TYR A 178 4.10 24.76 -14.93
N ARG A 179 2.98 24.27 -15.44
CA ARG A 179 2.72 24.14 -16.86
C ARG A 179 2.13 25.41 -17.44
N LYS A 180 2.59 25.83 -18.62
CA LYS A 180 1.97 26.90 -19.40
C LYS A 180 2.03 26.52 -20.87
N GLY A 181 0.91 26.05 -21.42
CA GLY A 181 0.89 25.46 -22.75
C GLY A 181 1.77 24.20 -22.81
N GLY A 182 2.70 24.18 -23.77
CA GLY A 182 3.69 23.10 -23.93
C GLY A 182 4.92 23.24 -23.06
N SER A 183 4.96 24.23 -22.16
CA SER A 183 6.14 24.56 -21.37
C SER A 183 5.99 24.18 -19.91
N ILE A 184 7.10 23.78 -19.29
CA ILE A 184 7.28 23.73 -17.84
C ILE A 184 8.09 24.96 -17.43
N ILE A 185 7.63 25.66 -16.40
CA ILE A 185 8.28 26.83 -15.81
C ILE A 185 8.66 26.46 -14.38
N LYS A 186 9.94 26.58 -14.04
CA LYS A 186 10.46 26.38 -12.68
C LYS A 186 10.79 27.71 -12.05
N THR A 187 10.41 27.89 -10.80
CA THR A 187 10.67 29.08 -9.99
C THR A 187 11.26 28.71 -8.64
N ASP A 188 11.90 29.69 -7.99
CA ASP A 188 12.33 29.59 -6.60
C ASP A 188 11.15 29.79 -5.62
N PHE A 189 11.42 29.73 -4.31
CA PHE A 189 10.40 29.91 -3.27
C PHE A 189 9.76 31.31 -3.23
N LYS A 190 10.37 32.31 -3.89
CA LYS A 190 9.84 33.68 -4.05
C LYS A 190 9.11 33.85 -5.38
N ASN A 191 8.93 32.76 -6.13
CA ASN A 191 8.32 32.71 -7.45
C ASN A 191 9.12 33.45 -8.55
N ILE A 192 10.44 33.55 -8.38
CA ILE A 192 11.35 34.04 -9.42
C ILE A 192 11.69 32.89 -10.35
N THR A 193 11.46 33.06 -11.66
CA THR A 193 11.76 32.03 -12.67
C THR A 193 13.23 31.67 -12.70
N GLN A 194 13.51 30.38 -12.51
CA GLN A 194 14.83 29.79 -12.63
C GLN A 194 15.06 29.29 -14.06
N TRP A 195 14.08 28.60 -14.65
CA TRP A 195 14.14 28.13 -16.04
C TRP A 195 12.75 27.88 -16.65
N VAL A 196 12.71 27.84 -17.98
CA VAL A 196 11.53 27.50 -18.77
C VAL A 196 11.95 26.53 -19.87
N GLU A 197 11.29 25.39 -19.95
CA GLU A 197 11.53 24.38 -20.99
C GLU A 197 10.25 24.15 -21.78
N THR A 198 10.33 24.10 -23.11
CA THR A 198 9.15 23.95 -23.99
C THR A 198 9.23 22.68 -24.82
N PHE A 199 8.22 21.83 -24.66
CA PHE A 199 8.15 20.55 -25.33
C PHE A 199 7.25 20.64 -26.55
N ASN A 200 7.79 20.21 -27.69
CA ASN A 200 7.13 20.26 -28.98
C ASN A 200 7.01 18.86 -29.59
N TYR A 201 6.04 18.67 -30.47
CA TYR A 201 5.97 17.53 -31.37
C TYR A 201 6.05 17.99 -32.82
N THR A 202 6.56 17.10 -33.67
CA THR A 202 6.65 17.34 -35.11
C THR A 202 5.44 16.74 -35.81
N GLU A 203 4.78 17.56 -36.64
CA GLU A 203 3.76 17.09 -37.57
C GLU A 203 4.37 16.36 -38.78
N SER A 204 3.55 15.63 -39.53
CA SER A 204 3.97 15.01 -40.79
C SER A 204 4.50 16.01 -41.82
N SER A 205 4.11 17.28 -41.68
CA SER A 205 4.59 18.42 -42.48
C SER A 205 5.99 18.92 -42.08
N GLY A 206 6.59 18.38 -41.02
CA GLY A 206 7.85 18.87 -40.44
C GLY A 206 7.69 20.08 -39.51
N ARG A 207 6.46 20.60 -39.34
CA ARG A 207 6.17 21.71 -38.44
C ARG A 207 6.26 21.28 -36.97
N LEU A 208 6.96 22.08 -36.16
CA LEU A 208 6.99 21.93 -34.70
C LEU A 208 5.79 22.65 -34.07
N ASN A 209 5.06 21.96 -33.21
CA ASN A 209 3.96 22.52 -32.43
C ASN A 209 4.13 22.20 -30.94
N PRO A 210 3.76 23.12 -30.04
CA PRO A 210 3.85 22.87 -28.61
C PRO A 210 2.89 21.76 -28.19
N LEU A 211 3.33 20.93 -27.24
CA LEU A 211 2.46 19.95 -26.61
C LEU A 211 1.38 20.62 -25.78
N SER A 212 0.26 19.93 -25.56
CA SER A 212 -0.65 20.25 -24.46
C SER A 212 -0.24 19.42 -23.25
N LEU A 213 0.36 20.03 -22.22
CA LEU A 213 0.75 19.30 -21.01
C LEU A 213 -0.43 19.19 -20.04
N PHE A 214 -0.68 17.98 -19.51
CA PHE A 214 -1.83 17.65 -18.65
C PHE A 214 -1.47 17.25 -17.22
N SER A 215 -0.29 16.66 -17.02
CA SER A 215 0.20 16.28 -15.70
C SER A 215 1.65 16.70 -15.53
N LEU A 216 2.04 17.02 -14.29
CA LEU A 216 3.39 17.39 -13.91
C LEU A 216 3.63 16.88 -12.48
N ILE A 217 4.71 16.14 -12.26
CA ILE A 217 5.17 15.67 -10.95
C ILE A 217 6.66 15.94 -10.80
N GLU A 218 7.13 16.05 -9.56
CA GLU A 218 8.54 15.88 -9.23
C GLU A 218 8.82 14.39 -8.99
N THR A 219 9.92 13.89 -9.55
CA THR A 219 10.36 12.50 -9.39
C THR A 219 11.35 12.37 -8.23
N SER A 220 11.53 11.15 -7.72
CA SER A 220 12.38 10.88 -6.55
C SER A 220 13.85 11.23 -6.72
N ASP A 221 14.33 11.35 -7.97
CA ASP A 221 15.67 11.79 -8.32
C ASP A 221 15.79 13.31 -8.53
N GLY A 222 14.74 14.09 -8.23
CA GLY A 222 14.75 15.55 -8.32
C GLY A 222 14.56 16.08 -9.75
N SER A 223 14.14 15.24 -10.69
CA SER A 223 13.65 15.66 -12.01
C SER A 223 12.17 16.04 -11.97
N LEU A 224 11.65 16.58 -13.07
CA LEU A 224 10.22 16.70 -13.32
C LEU A 224 9.79 15.72 -14.39
N ALA A 225 8.67 15.03 -14.17
CA ALA A 225 8.01 14.24 -15.20
C ALA A 225 6.67 14.87 -15.59
N ALA A 226 6.40 14.94 -16.89
CA ALA A 226 5.18 15.51 -17.43
C ALA A 226 4.54 14.59 -18.46
N LEU A 227 3.20 14.56 -18.46
CA LEU A 227 2.42 13.94 -19.52
C LEU A 227 1.79 15.02 -20.39
N GLY A 228 1.86 14.86 -21.70
CA GLY A 228 1.24 15.76 -22.66
C GLY A 228 0.73 15.06 -23.90
N VAL A 229 -0.06 15.77 -24.70
CA VAL A 229 -0.56 15.28 -26.00
C VAL A 229 -0.15 16.24 -27.10
N GLY A 230 0.36 15.68 -28.21
CA GLY A 230 0.47 16.37 -29.48
C GLY A 230 -0.69 15.96 -30.38
N THR A 231 -1.53 16.92 -30.79
CA THR A 231 -2.72 16.65 -31.61
C THR A 231 -2.47 16.98 -33.07
N TYR A 232 -2.70 16.03 -33.97
CA TYR A 232 -2.62 16.29 -35.40
C TYR A 232 -3.98 16.80 -35.88
N TRP A 233 -4.00 17.91 -36.62
CA TRP A 233 -5.20 18.38 -37.31
C TRP A 233 -5.42 17.57 -38.61
N SER A 234 -5.63 16.26 -38.48
CA SER A 234 -5.90 15.36 -39.60
C SER A 234 -7.21 14.61 -39.39
N GLY A 235 -8.32 15.30 -39.64
CA GLY A 235 -9.66 14.69 -39.71
C GLY A 235 -10.36 14.42 -38.37
N ASN A 236 -11.57 13.87 -38.48
CA ASN A 236 -12.44 13.48 -37.36
C ASN A 236 -12.52 11.94 -37.31
N PRO A 237 -12.13 11.27 -36.21
CA PRO A 237 -11.71 11.85 -34.94
C PRO A 237 -10.28 12.41 -34.98
N ARG A 238 -10.03 13.45 -34.16
CA ARG A 238 -8.69 14.00 -33.96
C ARG A 238 -7.78 12.90 -33.43
N THR A 239 -6.70 12.61 -34.14
CA THR A 239 -5.67 11.67 -33.67
C THR A 239 -4.56 12.45 -32.96
N GLY A 240 -4.03 11.88 -31.88
CA GLY A 240 -2.98 12.49 -31.09
C GLY A 240 -2.02 11.43 -30.54
N ARG A 241 -0.80 11.85 -30.21
CA ARG A 241 0.19 11.00 -29.53
C ARG A 241 0.38 11.50 -28.11
N ILE A 242 0.45 10.56 -27.17
CA ILE A 242 0.79 10.83 -25.78
C ILE A 242 2.31 10.88 -25.66
N TYR A 243 2.80 11.89 -24.96
CA TYR A 243 4.21 12.09 -24.66
C TYR A 243 4.39 12.01 -23.14
N LEU A 244 5.28 11.13 -22.71
CA LEU A 244 5.86 11.16 -21.38
C LEU A 244 7.22 11.84 -21.49
N ILE A 245 7.40 12.89 -20.70
CA ILE A 245 8.58 13.74 -20.68
C ILE A 245 9.18 13.63 -19.29
N LYS A 246 10.50 13.55 -19.21
CA LYS A 246 11.24 13.68 -17.96
C LYS A 246 12.39 14.65 -18.16
N THR A 247 12.51 15.65 -17.29
CA THR A 247 13.63 16.61 -17.31
C THR A 247 14.87 16.01 -16.66
N GLU A 248 16.00 16.68 -16.80
CA GLU A 248 17.13 16.45 -15.90
C GLU A 248 16.78 16.90 -14.47
N ALA A 249 17.52 16.36 -13.50
CA ALA A 249 17.35 16.73 -12.11
C ALA A 249 17.79 18.19 -11.93
N PHE A 250 16.94 19.01 -11.31
CA PHE A 250 17.23 20.43 -11.05
C PHE A 250 17.79 20.67 -9.64
N LEU A 251 18.12 19.59 -8.94
CA LEU A 251 18.69 19.58 -7.60
C LEU A 251 20.06 18.89 -7.64
N PRO A 252 21.08 19.37 -6.91
CA PRO A 252 21.76 18.43 -6.03
C PRO A 252 20.75 18.09 -4.93
N LEU A 253 20.43 16.81 -4.73
CA LEU A 253 19.65 16.35 -3.58
C LEU A 253 20.05 17.18 -2.36
N PRO A 254 19.13 17.78 -1.57
CA PRO A 254 19.53 18.28 -0.27
C PRO A 254 20.24 17.10 0.39
N TYR A 255 21.52 17.32 0.74
CA TYR A 255 22.40 16.37 1.41
C TYR A 255 21.52 15.36 2.13
N GLN A 256 21.45 14.11 1.63
CA GLN A 256 20.78 13.06 2.38
C GLN A 256 21.37 13.20 3.76
N ALA A 257 20.59 13.72 4.72
CA ALA A 257 21.04 13.77 6.09
C ALA A 257 21.48 12.33 6.32
N PRO A 258 22.78 12.07 6.63
CA PRO A 258 23.24 10.72 6.80
C PRO A 258 22.20 10.08 7.70
N LEU A 259 21.63 8.94 7.24
CA LEU A 259 20.76 8.09 8.05
C LEU A 259 21.21 8.28 9.48
N PRO A 260 20.36 8.80 10.40
CA PRO A 260 20.82 9.17 11.72
C PRO A 260 21.70 8.03 12.17
N THR A 261 23.01 8.28 12.28
CA THR A 261 23.95 7.24 12.70
C THR A 261 23.28 6.69 13.93
N PRO A 262 22.95 5.38 13.97
CA PRO A 262 22.21 4.82 15.08
C PRO A 262 22.87 5.40 16.31
N MET A 263 22.09 6.16 17.10
CA MET A 263 22.60 6.85 18.28
C MET A 263 23.60 5.88 18.89
N PRO A 264 24.88 6.26 19.08
CA PRO A 264 25.84 5.35 19.66
C PRO A 264 25.13 4.78 20.85
N THR A 265 24.98 3.46 20.88
CA THR A 265 24.48 2.78 22.05
C THR A 265 25.40 3.28 23.13
N PHE A 266 24.90 4.20 23.97
CA PHE A 266 25.55 4.55 25.20
C PHE A 266 25.43 3.27 26.00
N LEU A 267 26.36 2.35 25.77
CA LEU A 267 26.83 1.51 26.86
C LEU A 267 27.09 2.52 27.97
N PRO A 268 26.43 2.38 29.13
CA PRO A 268 26.74 3.24 30.25
C PRO A 268 28.25 3.24 30.36
N THR A 269 28.86 4.43 30.35
CA THR A 269 30.23 4.55 30.82
C THR A 269 30.27 3.76 32.13
N PRO A 270 31.26 2.88 32.34
CA PRO A 270 31.46 2.37 33.68
C PRO A 270 31.62 3.62 34.53
N THR A 271 30.60 3.92 35.33
CA THR A 271 30.81 4.76 36.49
C THR A 271 31.91 4.03 37.22
N ASP A 272 33.06 4.69 37.33
CA ASP A 272 34.04 4.33 38.33
C ASP A 272 33.33 4.46 39.69
N TYR A 273 32.56 3.43 40.05
CA TYR A 273 32.28 3.10 41.41
C TYR A 273 33.62 2.68 41.98
N VAL A 274 34.42 3.68 42.37
CA VAL A 274 35.39 3.51 43.43
C VAL A 274 34.55 3.16 44.65
N ILE A 275 34.29 1.86 44.85
CA ILE A 275 33.92 1.35 46.15
C ILE A 275 35.10 1.76 47.03
N PRO A 276 34.94 2.67 48.00
CA PRO A 276 36.06 2.96 48.89
C PRO A 276 36.43 1.64 49.54
N LEU A 277 37.72 1.29 49.49
CA LEU A 277 38.30 0.05 50.04
C LEU A 277 37.89 -0.22 51.50
N VAL A 278 37.30 0.77 52.17
CA VAL A 278 36.67 0.72 53.48
C VAL A 278 35.51 -0.29 53.57
N PHE A 279 34.69 -0.51 52.52
CA PHE A 279 33.55 -1.43 52.62
C PHE A 279 33.92 -2.91 52.48
N ILE A 280 34.98 -3.24 51.74
CA ILE A 280 35.47 -4.63 51.64
C ILE A 280 36.13 -5.05 52.97
N ALA A 281 36.87 -4.13 53.62
CA ALA A 281 37.46 -4.40 54.92
C ALA A 281 36.41 -4.64 56.03
N VAL A 282 35.32 -3.85 56.06
CA VAL A 282 34.25 -4.03 57.06
C VAL A 282 33.47 -5.32 56.84
N GLY A 283 33.23 -5.71 55.58
CA GLY A 283 32.57 -6.99 55.25
C GLY A 283 33.40 -8.21 55.66
N VAL A 284 34.71 -8.21 55.40
CA VAL A 284 35.61 -9.31 55.78
C VAL A 284 35.76 -9.43 57.30
N VAL A 285 35.84 -8.31 58.02
CA VAL A 285 35.90 -8.32 59.50
C VAL A 285 34.57 -8.77 60.11
N ALA A 286 33.43 -8.36 59.57
CA ALA A 286 32.12 -8.80 60.05
C ALA A 286 31.91 -10.32 59.85
N VAL A 287 32.31 -10.86 58.70
CA VAL A 287 32.24 -12.30 58.43
C VAL A 287 33.21 -13.09 59.31
N ALA A 288 34.44 -12.60 59.53
CA ALA A 288 35.38 -13.24 60.45
C ALA A 288 34.87 -13.23 61.91
N CYS A 289 34.30 -12.11 62.37
CA CYS A 289 33.68 -12.03 63.70
C CYS A 289 32.47 -12.96 63.84
N LEU A 290 31.63 -13.06 62.81
CA LEU A 290 30.48 -13.98 62.80
C LEU A 290 30.93 -15.45 62.87
N LEU A 291 31.96 -15.82 62.11
CA LEU A 291 32.52 -17.18 62.12
C LEU A 291 33.17 -17.54 63.46
N VAL A 292 33.86 -16.60 64.11
CA VAL A 292 34.40 -16.80 65.47
C VAL A 292 33.27 -16.93 66.49
N PHE A 293 32.21 -16.14 66.37
CA PHE A 293 31.06 -16.20 67.27
C PHE A 293 30.29 -17.53 67.13
N LEU A 294 30.10 -18.02 65.90
CA LEU A 294 29.45 -19.30 65.64
C LEU A 294 30.31 -20.47 66.14
N LYS A 295 31.62 -20.44 65.93
CA LYS A 295 32.55 -21.48 66.44
C LYS A 295 32.60 -21.52 67.97
N LYS A 296 32.46 -20.37 68.64
CA LYS A 296 32.41 -20.30 70.11
C LYS A 296 31.07 -20.82 70.67
N ARG A 297 29.96 -20.68 69.93
CA ARG A 297 28.65 -21.19 70.33
C ARG A 297 28.58 -22.72 70.30
N GLU A 298 29.28 -23.37 69.36
CA GLU A 298 29.39 -24.83 69.32
C GLU A 298 30.25 -25.40 70.46
N SER A 299 31.18 -24.61 71.02
CA SER A 299 32.04 -25.02 72.14
C SER A 299 31.41 -24.87 73.54
N ILE A 300 30.18 -24.34 73.65
CA ILE A 300 29.48 -24.12 74.93
C ILE A 300 28.25 -25.03 75.10
N SER A 301 27.95 -25.89 74.10
CA SER A 301 26.88 -26.89 74.18
C SER A 301 27.40 -28.30 74.43
N LEU A 302 28.18 -28.47 75.52
CA LEU A 302 28.54 -29.75 76.13
C LEU A 302 28.55 -29.58 77.66
#